data_AF-G4RK40-F1
#
_entry.id   AF-G4RK40-F1
#
_cell.length_a   1.000
_cell.length_b   1.000
_cell.length_c   1.000
_cell.angle_alpha   90.00
_cell.angle_beta   90.00
_cell.angle_gamma   90.00
#
_symmetry.space_group_name_H-M   'P 1'
#
loop_
_entity.id
_entity.type
_entity.pdbx_description
1 polymer ?
#
loop_
_entity_poly.entity_id
_entity_poly.type
_entity_poly.pdbx_seq_one_letter_code
_entity_poly.pdbx_strand_id
1 'polypeptide(L)'
;MECREREVINTLRARLGCEEGGPLDLGFARAVPDMVCNGVPVEVECLSTFYCGVGQALTYLYAVGRAALILVADEVSAGLRRYLEWLSQSVDVYVYSRGEITPLGRARWSL
;
A
#
# COMPACT_ATOMS: atom_id res chain seq x y z
N MET A 1 -0.84 16.11 11.21
CA MET A 1 -0.49 15.00 12.11
C MET A 1 0.79 14.38 11.61
N GLU A 2 1.77 14.16 12.48
CA GLU A 2 3.00 13.47 12.10
C GLU A 2 2.64 12.00 11.89
N CYS A 3 2.75 11.53 10.66
CA CYS A 3 2.37 10.17 10.32
C CYS A 3 3.42 9.21 10.89
N ARG A 4 3.01 8.37 11.84
CA ARG A 4 3.86 7.34 12.45
C ARG A 4 3.72 6.04 11.68
N GLU A 5 4.30 6.01 10.48
CA GLU A 5 4.18 4.91 9.53
C GLU A 5 4.42 3.54 10.16
N ARG A 6 5.50 3.41 10.94
CA ARG A 6 5.85 2.14 11.61
C ARG A 6 4.81 1.66 12.62
N GLU A 7 4.14 2.58 13.32
CA GLU A 7 3.03 2.23 14.23
C GLU A 7 1.80 1.77 13.44
N VAL A 8 1.52 2.42 12.31
CA VAL A 8 0.43 2.04 11.42
C VAL A 8 0.68 0.67 10.79
N ILE A 9 1.90 0.41 10.28
CA ILE A 9 2.30 -0.90 9.75
C ILE A 9 2.09 -1.99 10.80
N ASN A 10 2.59 -1.80 12.03
CA ASN A 10 2.42 -2.79 13.10
C ASN A 10 0.93 -3.04 13.42
N THR A 11 0.13 -1.98 13.45
CA THR A 11 -1.32 -2.07 13.69
C THR A 11 -2.03 -2.84 12.58
N LEU A 12 -1.73 -2.52 11.32
CA LEU A 12 -2.32 -3.17 10.15
C LEU A 12 -1.90 -4.64 10.06
N ARG A 13 -0.61 -4.95 10.28
CA ARG A 13 -0.12 -6.34 10.33
C ARG A 13 -0.90 -7.18 11.34
N ALA A 14 -1.03 -6.69 12.57
CA ALA A 14 -1.76 -7.39 13.63
C ALA A 14 -3.25 -7.56 13.30
N ARG A 15 -3.90 -6.52 12.75
CA ARG A 15 -5.33 -6.53 12.44
C ARG A 15 -5.68 -7.42 11.26
N LEU A 16 -4.86 -7.39 10.21
CA LEU A 16 -5.11 -8.06 8.94
C LEU A 16 -4.43 -9.44 8.87
N GLY A 17 -3.67 -9.83 9.89
CA GLY A 17 -2.93 -11.10 9.92
C GLY A 17 -1.80 -11.15 8.89
N CYS A 18 -1.18 -10.01 8.58
CA CYS A 18 -0.11 -9.93 7.58
C CYS A 18 1.26 -10.26 8.16
N GLU A 19 2.08 -10.89 7.32
CA GLU A 19 3.47 -11.21 7.61
C GLU A 19 4.39 -10.01 7.34
N GLU A 20 5.62 -10.08 7.86
CA GLU A 20 6.66 -9.12 7.49
C GLU A 20 7.03 -9.26 6.02
N GLY A 21 7.40 -8.15 5.37
CA GLY A 21 7.90 -8.22 4.01
C GLY A 21 9.19 -9.01 3.86
N GLY A 22 9.21 -9.87 2.86
CA GLY A 22 10.42 -10.53 2.37
C GLY A 22 10.95 -9.86 1.10
N PRO A 23 12.26 -10.01 0.78
CA PRO A 23 12.82 -9.45 -0.43
C PRO A 23 12.19 -10.08 -1.68
N LEU A 24 11.75 -9.22 -2.60
CA LEU A 24 11.31 -9.56 -3.94
C LEU A 24 12.47 -9.34 -4.92
N ASP A 25 12.74 -10.33 -5.77
CA ASP A 25 13.77 -10.25 -6.80
C ASP A 25 13.15 -9.76 -8.12
N LEU A 26 13.72 -8.67 -8.65
CA LEU A 26 13.30 -8.05 -9.90
C LEU A 26 14.20 -8.45 -11.08
N GLY A 27 15.25 -9.25 -10.83
CA GLY A 27 16.29 -9.63 -11.79
C GLY A 27 17.40 -8.58 -11.95
N PHE A 28 17.15 -7.32 -11.55
CA PHE A 28 18.13 -6.22 -11.59
C PHE A 28 18.20 -5.42 -10.28
N ALA A 29 17.26 -5.65 -9.37
CA ALA A 29 17.18 -4.99 -8.07
C ALA A 29 16.41 -5.89 -7.09
N ARG A 30 16.42 -5.50 -5.81
CA ARG A 30 15.57 -6.10 -4.78
C ARG A 30 14.72 -5.02 -4.15
N ALA A 31 13.47 -5.36 -3.86
CA ALA A 31 12.56 -4.48 -3.13
C ALA A 31 11.91 -5.27 -1.99
N VAL A 32 11.65 -4.61 -0.86
CA VAL A 32 11.06 -5.25 0.33
C VAL A 32 9.77 -4.50 0.65
N PRO A 33 8.59 -5.12 0.54
CA PRO A 33 7.34 -4.52 0.95
C PRO A 33 7.31 -4.33 2.47
N ASP A 34 6.46 -3.43 2.97
CA ASP A 34 6.29 -3.30 4.42
C ASP A 34 5.68 -4.55 5.06
N MET A 35 4.76 -5.18 4.33
CA MET A 35 4.08 -6.39 4.77
C MET A 35 3.55 -7.23 3.61
N VAL A 36 3.21 -8.48 3.90
CA VAL A 36 2.56 -9.39 2.95
C VAL A 36 1.25 -9.88 3.54
N CYS A 37 0.15 -9.53 2.88
CA CYS A 37 -1.21 -9.88 3.30
C CYS A 37 -1.81 -10.87 2.31
N ASN A 38 -2.09 -12.10 2.72
CA ASN A 38 -2.64 -13.16 1.83
C ASN A 38 -1.82 -13.34 0.53
N GLY A 39 -0.49 -13.19 0.63
CA GLY A 39 0.45 -13.26 -0.48
C GLY A 39 0.51 -12.02 -1.38
N VAL A 40 -0.22 -10.95 -1.05
CA VAL A 40 -0.14 -9.64 -1.70
C VAL A 40 0.93 -8.80 -1.00
N PRO A 41 1.99 -8.36 -1.70
CA PRO A 41 2.91 -7.36 -1.16
C PRO A 41 2.19 -6.03 -0.97
N VAL A 42 2.32 -5.44 0.21
CA VAL A 42 1.64 -4.20 0.58
C VAL A 42 2.66 -3.17 1.01
N GLU A 43 2.57 -1.98 0.41
CA GLU A 43 3.25 -0.78 0.86
C GLU A 43 2.30 0.08 1.69
N VAL A 44 2.78 0.65 2.80
CA VAL A 44 2.06 1.57 3.66
C VAL A 44 2.83 2.88 3.69
N GLU A 45 2.21 3.95 3.19
CA GLU A 45 2.93 5.20 2.99
C GLU A 45 2.13 6.39 3.50
N CYS A 46 2.84 7.32 4.13
CA CYS A 46 2.27 8.57 4.60
C CYS A 46 2.00 9.54 3.43
N LEU A 47 1.00 10.43 3.59
CA LEU A 47 0.65 11.40 2.54
C LEU A 47 1.83 12.27 2.05
N SER A 48 2.79 12.60 2.90
CA SER A 48 3.98 13.39 2.55
C SER A 48 4.91 12.70 1.56
N THR A 49 4.88 11.38 1.51
CA THR A 49 5.86 10.51 0.84
C THR A 49 5.18 9.51 -0.10
N PHE A 50 3.86 9.66 -0.33
CA PHE A 50 3.03 8.75 -1.14
C PHE A 50 3.62 8.40 -2.51
N TYR A 51 4.35 9.32 -3.14
CA TYR A 51 4.94 9.10 -4.46
C TYR A 51 6.05 8.02 -4.44
N CYS A 52 6.75 7.85 -3.31
CA CYS A 52 7.67 6.74 -3.09
C CYS A 52 6.89 5.43 -3.04
N GLY A 53 5.86 5.36 -2.19
CA GLY A 53 5.00 4.19 -2.06
C GLY A 53 4.33 3.76 -3.37
N VAL A 54 3.98 4.70 -4.25
CA VAL A 54 3.50 4.36 -5.62
C VAL A 54 4.58 3.60 -6.40
N GLY A 55 5.81 4.11 -6.43
CA GLY A 55 6.92 3.47 -7.14
C GLY A 55 7.22 2.07 -6.60
N GLN A 56 7.19 1.91 -5.28
CA GLN A 56 7.37 0.63 -4.60
C GLN A 56 6.25 -0.35 -4.94
N ALA A 57 4.97 0.06 -4.84
CA ALA A 57 3.86 -0.81 -5.18
C ALA A 57 3.86 -1.25 -6.65
N LEU A 58 4.24 -0.36 -7.59
CA LEU A 58 4.43 -0.72 -9.00
C LEU A 58 5.60 -1.70 -9.19
N THR A 59 6.66 -1.55 -8.41
CA THR A 59 7.81 -2.48 -8.41
C THR A 59 7.38 -3.87 -7.94
N TYR A 60 6.55 -3.95 -6.89
CA TYR A 60 5.99 -5.23 -6.42
C TYR A 60 5.07 -5.86 -7.46
N LEU A 61 4.23 -5.04 -8.10
CA LEU A 61 3.36 -5.48 -9.18
C LEU A 61 4.17 -6.12 -10.32
N TYR A 62 5.30 -5.52 -10.69
CA TYR A 62 6.21 -6.09 -11.68
C TYR A 62 6.81 -7.43 -11.20
N ALA A 63 7.25 -7.51 -9.95
CA ALA A 63 7.91 -8.70 -9.40
C ALA A 63 6.98 -9.93 -9.32
N VAL A 64 5.73 -9.75 -8.87
CA VAL A 64 4.85 -10.88 -8.52
C VAL A 64 3.46 -10.81 -9.15
N GLY A 65 3.17 -9.81 -9.99
CA GLY A 65 1.89 -9.67 -10.70
C GLY A 65 0.73 -9.15 -9.85
N ARG A 66 0.98 -8.81 -8.57
CA ARG A 66 0.01 -8.21 -7.65
C ARG A 66 0.70 -7.32 -6.62
N ALA A 67 0.02 -6.28 -6.18
CA ALA A 67 0.50 -5.37 -5.13
C ALA A 67 -0.66 -4.58 -4.56
N ALA A 68 -0.48 -4.04 -3.35
CA ALA A 68 -1.36 -3.05 -2.77
C ALA A 68 -0.58 -1.85 -2.21
N LEU A 69 -1.24 -0.69 -2.20
CA LEU A 69 -0.78 0.55 -1.58
C LEU A 69 -1.82 1.00 -0.56
N ILE A 70 -1.41 1.18 0.69
CA ILE A 70 -2.22 1.79 1.74
C ILE A 70 -1.70 3.21 2.00
N LEU A 71 -2.49 4.20 1.62
CA LEU A 71 -2.21 5.60 1.92
C LEU A 71 -2.72 5.96 3.32
N VAL A 72 -1.84 6.40 4.21
CA VAL A 72 -2.21 6.92 5.52
C VAL A 72 -2.56 8.41 5.40
N ALA A 73 -3.86 8.73 5.45
CA ALA A 73 -4.36 10.09 5.32
C ALA A 73 -5.73 10.27 5.97
N ASP A 74 -5.92 11.35 6.73
CA ASP A 74 -7.24 11.71 7.25
C ASP A 74 -8.16 12.25 6.15
N GLU A 75 -7.60 13.04 5.23
CA GLU A 75 -8.29 13.64 4.10
C GLU A 75 -7.48 13.46 2.82
N VAL A 76 -8.17 13.12 1.73
CA VAL A 76 -7.58 12.97 0.41
C VAL A 76 -8.20 14.03 -0.49
N SER A 77 -7.37 14.93 -1.03
CA SER A 77 -7.84 15.96 -1.96
C SER A 77 -8.50 15.33 -3.20
N ALA A 78 -9.47 16.01 -3.81
CA ALA A 78 -10.16 15.47 -4.99
C ALA A 78 -9.21 15.14 -6.15
N GLY A 79 -8.13 15.91 -6.33
CA GLY A 79 -7.09 15.65 -7.33
C GLY A 79 -6.34 14.35 -7.05
N LEU A 80 -5.87 14.18 -5.81
CA LEU A 80 -5.18 12.96 -5.39
C LEU A 80 -6.12 11.75 -5.44
N ARG A 81 -7.37 11.89 -5.02
CA ARG A 81 -8.36 10.81 -5.09
C ARG A 81 -8.54 10.28 -6.51
N ARG A 82 -8.70 11.17 -7.50
CA ARG A 82 -8.81 10.78 -8.92
C ARG A 82 -7.57 10.04 -9.40
N TYR A 83 -6.38 10.50 -8.97
CA TYR A 83 -5.14 9.83 -9.30
C TYR A 83 -5.06 8.42 -8.69
N LEU A 84 -5.41 8.26 -7.40
CA LEU A 84 -5.41 6.97 -6.72
C LEU A 84 -6.48 6.02 -7.29
N GLU A 85 -7.64 6.52 -7.68
CA GLU A 85 -8.66 5.75 -8.39
C GLU A 85 -8.18 5.29 -9.76
N TRP A 86 -7.44 6.13 -10.49
CA TRP A 86 -6.79 5.71 -11.74
C TRP A 86 -5.71 4.63 -11.48
N LEU A 87 -4.87 4.81 -10.46
CA LEU A 87 -3.86 3.83 -10.05
C LEU A 87 -4.48 2.49 -9.63
N SER A 88 -5.69 2.52 -9.04
CA SER A 88 -6.45 1.33 -8.62
C SER A 88 -6.78 0.35 -9.76
N GLN A 89 -6.59 0.78 -11.02
CA GLN A 89 -6.74 -0.08 -12.18
C GLN A 89 -5.58 -1.08 -12.34
N SER A 90 -4.46 -0.87 -11.66
CA SER A 90 -3.25 -1.70 -11.77
C SER A 90 -2.81 -2.29 -10.43
N VAL A 91 -2.85 -1.47 -9.37
CA VAL A 91 -2.45 -1.81 -7.99
C VAL A 91 -3.68 -1.68 -7.11
N ASP A 92 -3.90 -2.55 -6.13
CA ASP A 92 -5.02 -2.32 -5.20
C ASP A 92 -4.69 -1.14 -4.27
N VAL A 93 -5.54 -0.12 -4.23
CA VAL A 93 -5.29 1.09 -3.45
C VAL A 93 -6.28 1.20 -2.30
N TYR A 94 -5.77 1.54 -1.12
CA TYR A 94 -6.54 1.74 0.10
C TYR A 94 -6.19 3.06 0.74
N VAL A 95 -7.14 3.62 1.50
CA VAL A 95 -6.89 4.73 2.42
C VAL A 95 -7.09 4.21 3.83
N TYR A 96 -6.08 4.43 4.67
CA TYR A 96 -6.17 4.22 6.10
C TYR A 96 -6.39 5.57 6.80
N SER A 97 -7.55 5.71 7.44
CA SER A 97 -7.97 6.93 8.13
C SER A 97 -8.70 6.56 9.42
N ARG A 98 -8.33 7.18 10.54
CA ARG A 98 -9.02 7.02 11.85
C ARG A 98 -9.28 5.56 12.26
N GLY A 99 -8.36 4.66 11.93
CA GLY A 99 -8.49 3.24 12.27
C GLY A 99 -9.32 2.43 11.29
N GLU A 100 -9.72 2.97 10.14
CA GLU A 100 -10.46 2.25 9.10
C GLU A 100 -9.66 2.17 7.81
N ILE A 101 -9.71 1.01 7.16
CA ILE A 101 -9.14 0.80 5.83
C ILE A 101 -10.27 0.80 4.81
N THR A 102 -10.20 1.70 3.84
CA THR A 102 -11.23 1.85 2.79
C THR A 102 -10.61 1.63 1.42
N PRO A 103 -11.12 0.69 0.61
CA PRO A 103 -10.63 0.51 -0.75
C PRO A 103 -10.99 1.71 -1.63
N LEU A 104 -10.07 2.10 -2.51
CA LEU A 104 -10.31 3.03 -3.60
C LEU A 104 -10.44 2.26 -4.91
N GLY A 105 -11.54 2.49 -5.62
CA GLY A 105 -11.82 1.82 -6.89
C GLY A 105 -12.11 0.33 -6.73
N ARG A 106 -11.56 -0.50 -7.62
CA ARG A 106 -11.77 -1.96 -7.61
C ARG A 106 -10.60 -2.66 -6.94
N ALA A 107 -10.68 -2.83 -5.62
CA ALA A 107 -9.81 -3.75 -4.90
C ALA A 107 -10.06 -5.20 -5.37
N ARG A 108 -9.03 -5.86 -5.89
CA ARG A 108 -9.09 -7.24 -6.38
C ARG A 108 -8.86 -8.25 -5.28
N TRP A 109 -8.12 -7.86 -4.26
CA TRP A 109 -7.73 -8.70 -3.13
C TRP A 109 -8.25 -8.08 -1.84
N SER A 110 -8.96 -8.84 -1.02
CA SER A 110 -9.33 -8.35 0.31
C SER A 110 -8.09 -8.35 1.22
N LEU A 111 -7.69 -7.15 1.65
CA LEU A 111 -6.74 -6.95 2.73
C LEU A 111 -7.42 -7.10 4.09
#